data_AF-A0AB37QNA8-F1
#
_entry.id   AF-A0AB37QNA8-F1
#
_cell.length_a   1.000
_cell.length_b   1.000
_cell.length_c   1.000
_cell.angle_alpha   90.00
_cell.angle_beta   90.00
_cell.angle_gamma   90.00
#
_symmetry.space_group_name_H-M   'P 1'
#
loop_
_entity.id
_entity.type
_entity.pdbx_description
1 polymer ?
#
loop_
_entity_poly.entity_id
_entity_poly.type
_entity_poly.pdbx_seq_one_letter_code
_entity_poly.pdbx_strand_id
1 'polypeptide(L)'
;MNHYLNTLRDRGINRALFSLIETHDLTVDPGSYLYQAVLMAAQNGVASDDHAKLIFLDAACLTWIAKGLVPLDSLRTICSVASTFQKSSSEVAEVIAGGLLAQVFPDLEKNAEQKKNKTPDFRLGPAHFAEVYCPQESLAETEKYAKWLKKAVGPISLFVSYPVTSSAPKMVQFSSNSVIDRAVSGKREKNQFSQGNENILWLDFLQGFRVSSSDTKPYATVHKGENTYIESFGIWHSLYGRVGCSFAVERTDLRYPSTGQIYKQRREGLFRERPEASAAVLLVADGILLFENPWASMPLSEATRRSLTQLLWFKPDMSYLSLPSAALPGRIAGLLAEIEWLYSAFYLHDQR
;
A
#
# COMPACT_ATOMS: atom_id res chain seq x y z
N MET A 1 16.97 -15.47 -19.59
CA MET A 1 16.60 -14.05 -19.40
C MET A 1 16.11 -13.40 -20.69
N ASN A 2 16.90 -13.38 -21.77
CA ASN A 2 16.56 -12.68 -23.03
C ASN A 2 15.17 -12.97 -23.61
N HIS A 3 14.68 -14.21 -23.57
CA HIS A 3 13.32 -14.53 -24.01
C HIS A 3 12.23 -13.84 -23.17
N TYR A 4 12.36 -13.83 -21.84
CA TYR A 4 11.41 -13.14 -20.94
C TYR A 4 11.45 -11.62 -21.12
N LEU A 5 12.63 -11.06 -21.38
CA LEU A 5 12.79 -9.63 -21.65
C LEU A 5 12.06 -9.22 -22.94
N ASN A 6 12.17 -10.02 -23.99
CA ASN A 6 11.43 -9.77 -25.23
C ASN A 6 9.91 -9.81 -24.98
N THR A 7 9.41 -10.81 -24.26
CA THR A 7 8.00 -10.90 -23.88
C THR A 7 7.52 -9.67 -23.10
N LEU A 8 8.33 -9.12 -22.20
CA LEU A 8 7.96 -7.94 -21.42
C LEU A 8 8.06 -6.65 -22.25
N ARG A 9 9.06 -6.54 -23.14
CA ARG A 9 9.20 -5.43 -24.10
C ARG A 9 8.01 -5.35 -25.05
N ASP A 10 7.54 -6.50 -25.53
CA ASP A 10 6.34 -6.58 -26.38
C ASP A 10 5.06 -6.15 -25.63
N ARG A 11 5.06 -6.21 -24.30
CA ARG A 11 4.00 -5.72 -23.42
C ARG A 11 4.20 -4.27 -22.95
N GLY A 12 5.19 -3.56 -23.50
CA GLY A 12 5.45 -2.16 -23.18
C GLY A 12 6.12 -1.92 -21.82
N ILE A 13 6.51 -2.98 -21.10
CA ILE A 13 7.36 -2.86 -19.90
C ILE A 13 8.82 -2.92 -20.35
N ASN A 14 9.74 -2.32 -19.59
CA ASN A 14 11.18 -2.64 -19.60
C ASN A 14 12.03 -1.88 -20.62
N ARG A 15 11.76 -0.59 -20.86
CA ARG A 15 12.70 0.24 -21.65
C ARG A 15 13.68 0.99 -20.75
N ALA A 16 13.19 1.69 -19.73
CA ALA A 16 14.05 2.54 -18.90
C ALA A 16 14.86 1.73 -17.89
N LEU A 17 14.23 0.81 -17.16
CA LEU A 17 14.89 -0.03 -16.16
C LEU A 17 16.02 -0.85 -16.78
N PHE A 18 15.77 -1.48 -17.93
CA PHE A 18 16.77 -2.30 -18.60
C PHE A 18 17.82 -1.49 -19.32
N SER A 19 17.46 -0.32 -19.87
CA SER A 19 18.46 0.61 -20.38
C SER A 19 19.44 1.03 -19.28
N LEU A 20 18.99 1.26 -18.05
CA LEU A 20 19.87 1.54 -16.92
C LEU A 20 20.77 0.35 -16.57
N ILE A 21 20.20 -0.85 -16.51
CA ILE A 21 20.95 -2.09 -16.22
C ILE A 21 22.04 -2.30 -17.28
N GLU A 22 21.70 -2.16 -18.56
CA GLU A 22 22.62 -2.33 -19.69
C GLU A 22 23.68 -1.21 -19.73
N THR A 23 23.27 0.06 -19.54
CA THR A 23 24.18 1.23 -19.60
C THR A 23 25.20 1.23 -18.47
N HIS A 24 24.83 0.72 -17.29
CA HIS A 24 25.68 0.70 -16.11
C HIS A 24 26.26 -0.69 -15.79
N ASP A 25 26.18 -1.63 -16.73
CA ASP A 25 26.74 -2.98 -16.64
C ASP A 25 26.34 -3.70 -15.33
N LEU A 26 25.06 -3.62 -14.98
CA LEU A 26 24.52 -4.26 -13.78
C LEU A 26 24.17 -5.73 -14.09
N THR A 27 24.80 -6.66 -13.38
CA THR A 27 24.44 -8.08 -13.45
C THR A 27 23.17 -8.36 -12.65
N VAL A 28 22.17 -8.98 -13.30
CA VAL A 28 20.95 -9.46 -12.63
C VAL A 28 21.15 -10.93 -12.25
N ASP A 29 21.47 -11.17 -10.98
CA ASP A 29 21.76 -12.51 -10.47
C ASP A 29 20.52 -13.41 -10.55
N PRO A 30 20.63 -14.67 -11.04
CA PRO A 30 19.56 -15.65 -10.93
C PRO A 30 19.17 -15.85 -9.47
N GLY A 31 17.91 -15.56 -9.14
CA GLY A 31 17.40 -15.62 -7.77
C GLY A 31 17.31 -14.27 -7.05
N SER A 32 17.84 -13.19 -7.64
CA SER A 32 17.66 -11.82 -7.11
C SER A 32 16.19 -11.40 -7.16
N TYR A 33 15.88 -10.30 -6.45
CA TYR A 33 14.53 -9.74 -6.44
C TYR A 33 14.02 -9.43 -7.84
N LEU A 34 14.82 -8.69 -8.63
CA LEU A 34 14.45 -8.32 -9.99
C LEU A 34 14.30 -9.54 -10.89
N TYR A 35 15.20 -10.53 -10.77
CA TYR A 35 15.10 -11.77 -11.54
C TYR A 35 13.75 -12.46 -11.31
N GLN A 36 13.33 -12.59 -10.05
CA GLN A 36 12.05 -13.22 -9.71
C GLN A 36 10.86 -12.42 -10.21
N ALA A 37 10.86 -11.10 -10.05
CA ALA A 37 9.80 -10.23 -10.55
C ALA A 37 9.63 -10.35 -12.07
N VAL A 38 10.74 -10.33 -12.83
CA VAL A 38 10.77 -10.51 -14.29
C VAL A 38 10.22 -11.86 -14.71
N LEU A 39 10.67 -12.94 -14.05
CA LEU A 39 10.25 -14.30 -14.34
C LEU A 39 8.74 -14.47 -14.10
N MET A 40 8.23 -14.02 -12.96
CA MET A 40 6.81 -14.12 -12.61
C MET A 40 5.92 -13.25 -13.48
N ALA A 41 6.36 -12.05 -13.84
CA ALA A 41 5.60 -11.17 -14.74
C ALA A 41 5.50 -11.74 -16.16
N ALA A 42 6.56 -12.39 -16.65
CA ALA A 42 6.59 -12.96 -18.00
C ALA A 42 5.79 -14.28 -18.11
N GLN A 43 5.77 -15.11 -17.06
CA GLN A 43 5.10 -16.40 -17.05
C GLN A 43 3.57 -16.29 -17.12
N ASN A 44 2.98 -15.26 -16.50
CA ASN A 44 1.55 -15.29 -16.20
C ASN A 44 0.63 -14.87 -17.35
N GLY A 45 1.12 -14.41 -18.51
CA GLY A 45 0.23 -14.09 -19.64
C GLY A 45 -0.73 -12.90 -19.44
N VAL A 46 -0.95 -12.50 -18.19
CA VAL A 46 -2.03 -11.65 -17.66
C VAL A 46 -1.40 -10.66 -16.67
N ALA A 47 -2.08 -9.53 -16.43
CA ALA A 47 -1.71 -8.60 -15.37
C ALA A 47 -1.61 -9.34 -14.02
N SER A 48 -0.43 -9.33 -13.42
CA SER A 48 -0.13 -9.86 -12.08
C SER A 48 0.47 -8.76 -11.21
N ASP A 49 0.49 -8.96 -9.89
CA ASP A 49 1.15 -8.01 -8.97
C ASP A 49 2.61 -7.75 -9.37
N ASP A 50 3.32 -8.79 -9.83
CA ASP A 50 4.72 -8.65 -10.27
C ASP A 50 4.83 -7.89 -11.60
N HIS A 51 3.83 -7.98 -12.47
CA HIS A 51 3.74 -7.14 -13.66
C HIS A 51 3.56 -5.66 -13.27
N ALA A 52 2.67 -5.37 -12.31
CA ALA A 52 2.48 -4.02 -11.79
C ALA A 52 3.77 -3.47 -11.15
N LYS A 53 4.47 -4.27 -10.32
CA LYS A 53 5.77 -3.89 -9.74
C LYS A 53 6.77 -3.43 -10.79
N LEU A 54 6.90 -4.16 -11.90
CA LEU A 54 7.82 -3.80 -12.98
C LEU A 54 7.36 -2.55 -13.73
N ILE A 55 6.06 -2.37 -13.93
CA ILE A 55 5.50 -1.17 -14.55
C ILE A 55 5.85 0.09 -13.74
N PHE A 56 5.59 0.07 -12.43
CA PHE A 56 5.89 1.21 -11.55
C PHE A 56 7.40 1.46 -11.44
N LEU A 57 8.20 0.39 -11.37
CA LEU A 57 9.66 0.50 -11.34
C LEU A 57 10.23 1.08 -12.64
N ASP A 58 9.75 0.65 -13.80
CA ASP A 58 10.20 1.16 -15.10
C ASP A 58 9.83 2.64 -15.27
N ALA A 59 8.61 3.04 -14.89
CA ALA A 59 8.18 4.45 -14.92
C ALA A 59 9.01 5.34 -13.98
N ALA A 60 9.35 4.84 -12.79
CA ALA A 60 10.23 5.52 -11.86
C ALA A 60 11.65 5.67 -12.45
N CYS A 61 12.21 4.60 -13.02
CA CYS A 61 13.51 4.62 -13.70
C CYS A 61 13.58 5.64 -14.84
N LEU A 62 12.51 5.76 -15.64
CA LEU A 62 12.44 6.76 -16.72
C LEU A 62 12.63 8.18 -16.17
N THR A 63 12.01 8.48 -15.03
CA THR A 63 12.09 9.79 -14.39
C THR A 63 13.49 10.03 -13.80
N TRP A 64 14.09 9.02 -13.20
CA TRP A 64 15.46 9.08 -12.69
C TRP A 64 16.48 9.34 -13.80
N ILE A 65 16.34 8.70 -14.97
CA ILE A 65 17.16 8.97 -16.16
C ILE A 65 17.02 10.44 -16.58
N ALA A 66 15.78 10.93 -16.72
CA ALA A 66 15.51 12.29 -17.17
C ALA A 66 16.10 13.34 -16.22
N LYS A 67 16.21 13.04 -14.93
CA LYS A 67 16.85 13.91 -13.93
C LYS A 67 18.37 13.72 -13.80
N GLY A 68 18.96 12.69 -14.41
CA GLY A 68 20.37 12.35 -14.21
C GLY A 68 20.70 11.89 -12.78
N LEU A 69 19.70 11.41 -12.02
CA LEU A 69 19.82 11.02 -10.61
C LEU A 69 19.57 9.51 -10.44
N VAL A 70 20.25 8.69 -11.23
CA VAL A 70 20.02 7.25 -11.25
C VAL A 70 20.36 6.60 -9.89
N PRO A 71 19.43 5.85 -9.25
CA PRO A 71 19.66 5.22 -7.95
C PRO A 71 20.46 3.91 -8.08
N LEU A 72 21.72 4.01 -8.51
CA LEU A 72 22.55 2.84 -8.86
C LEU A 72 22.76 1.87 -7.70
N ASP A 73 22.95 2.35 -6.47
CA ASP A 73 23.19 1.49 -5.31
C ASP A 73 21.95 0.67 -4.92
N SER A 74 20.76 1.28 -5.01
CA SER A 74 19.49 0.58 -4.86
C SER A 74 19.32 -0.46 -5.97
N LEU A 75 19.57 -0.10 -7.24
CA LEU A 75 19.49 -1.04 -8.36
C LEU A 75 20.45 -2.23 -8.21
N ARG A 76 21.70 -2.01 -7.77
CA ARG A 76 22.65 -3.09 -7.44
C ARG A 76 22.10 -4.01 -6.36
N THR A 77 21.53 -3.44 -5.30
CA THR A 77 20.94 -4.21 -4.19
C THR A 77 19.76 -5.07 -4.66
N ILE A 78 18.96 -4.56 -5.59
CA ILE A 78 17.77 -5.23 -6.16
C ILE A 78 18.17 -6.35 -7.15
N CYS A 79 19.28 -6.17 -7.86
CA CYS A 79 19.81 -7.14 -8.83
C CYS A 79 20.66 -8.25 -8.18
N SER A 80 21.05 -8.10 -6.91
CA SER A 80 21.92 -9.06 -6.22
C SER A 80 21.16 -10.09 -5.38
N VAL A 81 21.66 -11.33 -5.35
CA VAL A 81 21.20 -12.37 -4.40
C VAL A 81 21.73 -12.18 -2.97
N ALA A 82 22.71 -11.30 -2.77
CA ALA A 82 23.28 -11.04 -1.43
C ALA A 82 22.31 -10.28 -0.50
N SER A 83 21.26 -9.67 -1.08
CA SER A 83 20.26 -8.90 -0.36
C SER A 83 19.10 -9.79 0.09
N THR A 84 18.59 -9.55 1.30
CA THR A 84 17.35 -10.19 1.73
C THR A 84 16.16 -9.60 0.99
N PHE A 85 15.07 -10.37 0.87
CA PHE A 85 13.83 -9.89 0.25
C PHE A 85 13.35 -8.57 0.86
N GLN A 86 13.36 -8.48 2.20
CA GLN A 86 12.95 -7.26 2.92
C GLN A 86 13.81 -6.04 2.57
N LYS A 87 15.12 -6.23 2.41
CA LYS A 87 16.01 -5.13 2.00
C LYS A 87 15.69 -4.72 0.56
N SER A 88 15.64 -5.68 -0.36
CA SER A 88 15.36 -5.39 -1.77
C SER A 88 13.97 -4.77 -1.97
N SER A 89 12.93 -5.21 -1.25
CA SER A 89 11.59 -4.62 -1.36
C SER A 89 11.54 -3.18 -0.84
N SER A 90 12.26 -2.87 0.23
CA SER A 90 12.41 -1.48 0.72
C SER A 90 13.11 -0.59 -0.30
N GLU A 91 14.20 -1.08 -0.91
CA GLU A 91 14.93 -0.34 -1.95
C GLU A 91 14.07 -0.11 -3.19
N VAL A 92 13.29 -1.10 -3.61
CA VAL A 92 12.32 -0.94 -4.71
C VAL A 92 11.29 0.13 -4.37
N ALA A 93 10.74 0.11 -3.15
CA ALA A 93 9.76 1.10 -2.71
C ALA A 93 10.33 2.52 -2.74
N GLU A 94 11.57 2.73 -2.28
CA GLU A 94 12.25 4.02 -2.36
C GLU A 94 12.52 4.48 -3.80
N VAL A 95 12.99 3.57 -4.66
CA VAL A 95 13.24 3.88 -6.08
C VAL A 95 11.94 4.30 -6.76
N ILE A 96 10.85 3.57 -6.52
CA ILE A 96 9.53 3.88 -7.07
C ILE A 96 9.02 5.21 -6.53
N ALA A 97 9.00 5.38 -5.20
CA ALA A 97 8.51 6.60 -4.55
C ALA A 97 9.26 7.83 -5.06
N GLY A 98 10.59 7.81 -5.01
CA GLY A 98 11.40 8.94 -5.44
C GLY A 98 11.26 9.22 -6.94
N GLY A 99 11.19 8.19 -7.78
CA GLY A 99 11.02 8.36 -9.23
C GLY A 99 9.66 8.92 -9.60
N LEU A 100 8.58 8.49 -8.94
CA LEU A 100 7.23 8.99 -9.22
C LEU A 100 7.01 10.38 -8.61
N LEU A 101 7.47 10.63 -7.38
CA LEU A 101 7.41 11.97 -6.77
C LEU A 101 8.23 12.99 -7.56
N ALA A 102 9.36 12.58 -8.14
CA ALA A 102 10.19 13.40 -9.01
C ALA A 102 9.49 13.89 -10.28
N GLN A 103 8.39 13.24 -10.71
CA GLN A 103 7.58 13.69 -11.85
C GLN A 103 6.82 14.98 -11.54
N VAL A 104 6.42 15.16 -10.28
CA VAL A 104 5.53 16.24 -9.85
C VAL A 104 6.20 17.22 -8.90
N PHE A 105 7.37 16.85 -8.35
CA PHE A 105 8.25 17.69 -7.55
C PHE A 105 9.62 17.82 -8.24
N PRO A 106 9.86 18.89 -9.02
CA PRO A 106 11.11 19.04 -9.78
C PRO A 106 12.33 19.21 -8.87
N ASP A 107 12.16 19.78 -7.68
CA ASP A 107 13.22 20.04 -6.71
C ASP A 107 13.48 18.86 -5.76
N LEU A 108 13.02 17.66 -6.14
CA LEU A 108 13.21 16.45 -5.33
C LEU A 108 14.69 16.13 -5.16
N GLU A 109 15.09 15.97 -3.90
CA GLU A 109 16.41 15.50 -3.48
C GLU A 109 16.26 14.36 -2.46
N LYS A 110 17.17 13.38 -2.52
CA LYS A 110 17.30 12.36 -1.46
C LYS A 110 18.05 12.96 -0.28
N ASN A 111 17.48 12.87 0.92
CA ASN A 111 18.18 13.30 2.12
C ASN A 111 19.28 12.30 2.46
N ALA A 112 20.47 12.80 2.83
CA ALA A 112 21.52 11.93 3.35
C ALA A 112 21.12 11.38 4.72
N GLU A 113 21.17 10.06 4.89
CA GLU A 113 20.91 9.42 6.18
C GLU A 113 21.87 9.96 7.25
N GLN A 114 21.32 10.58 8.30
CA GLN A 114 22.11 11.01 9.45
C GLN A 114 22.05 9.94 10.54
N LYS A 115 23.20 9.33 10.88
CA LYS A 115 23.32 8.22 11.87
C LYS A 115 22.66 8.46 13.25
N LYS A 116 22.29 9.70 13.60
CA LYS A 116 21.70 10.07 14.90
C LYS A 116 20.33 10.76 14.82
N ASN A 117 19.94 11.30 13.67
CA ASN A 117 18.66 11.99 13.49
C ASN A 117 17.85 11.25 12.45
N LYS A 118 16.62 10.86 12.80
CA LYS A 118 15.71 10.26 11.83
C LYS A 118 15.19 11.37 10.93
N THR A 119 15.70 11.43 9.71
CA THR A 119 15.28 12.39 8.68
C THR A 119 14.26 11.72 7.75
N PRO A 120 13.39 12.50 7.10
CA PRO A 120 12.60 12.03 5.96
C PRO A 120 13.52 11.51 4.85
N ASP A 121 13.09 10.52 4.08
CA ASP A 121 13.87 9.99 2.94
C ASP A 121 14.10 11.03 1.83
N PHE A 122 13.10 11.86 1.54
CA PHE A 122 13.15 12.85 0.46
C PHE A 122 12.77 14.26 0.91
N ARG A 123 13.46 15.25 0.36
CA ARG A 123 13.06 16.64 0.35
C ARG A 123 12.45 16.95 -1.01
N LEU A 124 11.18 17.32 -1.05
CA LEU A 124 10.43 17.60 -2.29
C LEU A 124 10.46 19.09 -2.67
N GLY A 125 10.88 19.94 -1.74
CA GLY A 125 11.04 21.38 -1.89
C GLY A 125 11.38 22.01 -0.52
N PRO A 126 11.37 23.35 -0.41
CA PRO A 126 11.77 24.03 0.83
C PRO A 126 10.93 23.67 2.06
N ALA A 127 9.65 23.34 1.87
CA ALA A 127 8.69 23.09 2.94
C ALA A 127 7.93 21.74 2.80
N HIS A 128 8.43 20.85 1.94
CA HIS A 128 7.75 19.60 1.58
C HIS A 128 8.71 18.42 1.75
N PHE A 129 8.30 17.41 2.52
CA PHE A 129 9.10 16.23 2.81
C PHE A 129 8.30 14.96 2.53
N ALA A 130 9.00 13.90 2.11
CA ALA A 130 8.39 12.59 1.97
C ALA A 130 9.18 11.52 2.73
N GLU A 131 8.43 10.64 3.37
CA GLU A 131 8.93 9.47 4.06
C GLU A 131 8.34 8.23 3.40
N VAL A 132 9.18 7.26 3.06
CA VAL A 132 8.78 5.99 2.46
C VAL A 132 8.57 4.95 3.54
N TYR A 133 7.53 4.15 3.35
CA TYR A 133 7.24 3.00 4.16
C TYR A 133 6.75 1.87 3.29
N CYS A 134 7.46 0.75 3.36
CA CYS A 134 7.03 -0.49 2.74
C CYS A 134 6.65 -1.48 3.84
N PRO A 135 5.38 -1.51 4.28
CA PRO A 135 4.97 -2.50 5.26
C PRO A 135 5.11 -3.91 4.67
N GLN A 136 5.76 -4.80 5.42
CA GLN A 136 6.02 -6.17 5.00
C GLN A 136 5.16 -7.16 5.78
N GLU A 137 4.72 -8.22 5.13
CA GLU A 137 4.26 -9.41 5.83
C GLU A 137 5.44 -10.13 6.49
N SER A 138 5.23 -10.73 7.67
CA SER A 138 6.31 -11.49 8.28
C SER A 138 6.53 -12.80 7.54
N LEU A 139 7.79 -13.18 7.33
CA LEU A 139 8.18 -14.41 6.62
C LEU A 139 7.47 -15.66 7.16
N ALA A 140 7.30 -15.73 8.48
CA ALA A 140 6.61 -16.81 9.16
C ALA A 140 5.12 -16.93 8.75
N GLU A 141 4.45 -15.81 8.46
CA GLU A 141 3.06 -15.80 8.02
C GLU A 141 2.96 -16.16 6.54
N THR A 142 3.87 -15.65 5.71
CA THR A 142 3.96 -15.99 4.28
C THR A 142 4.19 -17.49 4.06
N GLU A 143 5.08 -18.12 4.82
CA GLU A 143 5.33 -19.57 4.75
C GLU A 143 4.15 -20.41 5.23
N LYS A 144 3.47 -19.98 6.30
CA LYS A 144 2.25 -20.64 6.79
C LYS A 144 1.16 -20.61 5.73
N TYR A 145 0.97 -19.47 5.06
CA TYR A 145 0.01 -19.33 3.97
C TYR A 145 0.33 -20.27 2.79
N ALA A 146 1.58 -20.27 2.32
CA ALA A 146 1.99 -21.15 1.23
C ALA A 146 1.77 -22.64 1.57
N LYS A 147 2.01 -23.04 2.82
CA LYS A 147 1.71 -24.39 3.32
C LYS A 147 0.21 -24.67 3.42
N TRP A 148 -0.59 -23.69 3.83
CA TRP A 148 -2.04 -23.81 3.91
C TRP A 148 -2.69 -23.93 2.53
N LEU A 149 -2.33 -23.05 1.57
CA LEU A 149 -2.82 -23.11 0.18
C LEU A 149 -2.58 -24.49 -0.43
N LYS A 150 -1.37 -25.02 -0.29
CA LYS A 150 -1.02 -26.36 -0.79
C LYS A 150 -1.87 -27.49 -0.19
N LYS A 151 -2.40 -27.30 1.02
CA LYS A 151 -3.30 -28.26 1.68
C LYS A 151 -4.78 -28.02 1.34
N ALA A 152 -5.17 -26.77 1.11
CA ALA A 152 -6.54 -26.37 0.83
C ALA A 152 -6.95 -26.61 -0.63
N VAL A 153 -6.00 -26.63 -1.56
CA VAL A 153 -6.23 -26.94 -2.97
C VAL A 153 -6.28 -28.46 -3.17
N GLY A 154 -7.48 -29.03 -3.07
CA GLY A 154 -7.78 -30.40 -3.52
C GLY A 154 -8.19 -30.47 -5.00
N PRO A 155 -8.47 -31.66 -5.56
CA PRO A 155 -8.79 -31.86 -6.98
C PRO A 155 -10.16 -31.29 -7.44
N ILE A 156 -10.97 -30.75 -6.54
CA ILE A 156 -12.25 -30.11 -6.84
C ILE A 156 -12.22 -28.68 -6.30
N SER A 157 -12.23 -27.72 -7.22
CA SER A 157 -12.06 -26.28 -6.96
C SER A 157 -13.31 -25.63 -6.39
N LEU A 158 -13.63 -25.88 -5.12
CA LEU A 158 -14.57 -25.04 -4.36
C LEU A 158 -13.75 -23.92 -3.69
N PHE A 159 -13.65 -22.78 -4.37
CA PHE A 159 -12.86 -21.64 -3.91
C PHE A 159 -13.52 -20.97 -2.70
N VAL A 160 -13.07 -21.32 -1.50
CA VAL A 160 -13.34 -20.54 -0.29
C VAL A 160 -12.16 -19.58 -0.08
N SER A 161 -12.19 -18.40 -0.71
CA SER A 161 -11.12 -17.38 -0.60
C SER A 161 -11.18 -16.56 0.69
N TYR A 162 -10.31 -16.89 1.65
CA TYR A 162 -10.06 -16.09 2.86
C TYR A 162 -8.96 -15.04 2.55
N PRO A 163 -9.07 -13.76 2.95
CA PRO A 163 -7.96 -12.84 3.16
C PRO A 163 -7.13 -13.30 4.36
N VAL A 164 -5.86 -13.60 4.12
CA VAL A 164 -4.98 -14.24 5.09
C VAL A 164 -3.84 -13.30 5.42
N THR A 165 -3.92 -12.63 6.58
CA THR A 165 -2.78 -11.93 7.17
C THR A 165 -2.45 -12.40 8.59
N SER A 166 -3.03 -13.49 9.11
CA SER A 166 -2.76 -13.92 10.50
C SER A 166 -2.92 -15.42 10.79
N SER A 167 -2.25 -15.89 11.85
CA SER A 167 -2.00 -17.31 12.16
C SER A 167 -2.66 -17.88 13.42
N ALA A 168 -3.73 -17.25 13.93
CA ALA A 168 -4.54 -17.86 15.00
C ALA A 168 -5.95 -18.20 14.47
N PRO A 169 -6.58 -19.31 14.89
CA PRO A 169 -7.95 -19.67 14.47
C PRO A 169 -8.97 -18.53 14.69
N LYS A 170 -8.75 -17.70 15.72
CA LYS A 170 -9.56 -16.49 15.97
C LYS A 170 -9.10 -15.26 15.18
N MET A 171 -7.85 -15.15 14.74
CA MET A 171 -7.41 -14.03 13.89
C MET A 171 -7.71 -14.24 12.40
N VAL A 172 -7.96 -15.49 11.97
CA VAL A 172 -8.55 -15.82 10.66
C VAL A 172 -9.98 -15.24 10.51
N GLN A 173 -10.64 -14.87 11.62
CA GLN A 173 -11.93 -14.16 11.61
C GLN A 173 -11.78 -12.61 11.58
N PHE A 174 -10.56 -12.07 11.80
CA PHE A 174 -10.32 -10.62 11.97
C PHE A 174 -9.04 -10.16 11.26
N SER A 175 -8.86 -10.56 9.99
CA SER A 175 -7.72 -10.20 9.14
C SER A 175 -7.49 -8.68 9.09
N SER A 176 -8.57 -7.89 9.06
CA SER A 176 -8.54 -6.43 8.99
C SER A 176 -7.83 -5.75 10.17
N ASN A 177 -7.91 -6.28 11.40
CA ASN A 177 -7.21 -5.67 12.54
C ASN A 177 -5.71 -5.92 12.51
N SER A 178 -5.33 -7.11 12.07
CA SER A 178 -3.92 -7.42 11.85
C SER A 178 -3.35 -6.48 10.79
N VAL A 179 -4.13 -6.17 9.74
CA VAL A 179 -3.76 -5.17 8.73
C VAL A 179 -3.72 -3.76 9.33
N ILE A 180 -4.72 -3.32 10.09
CA ILE A 180 -4.76 -1.99 10.75
C ILE A 180 -3.50 -1.74 11.58
N ASP A 181 -3.08 -2.76 12.34
CA ASP A 181 -1.87 -2.66 13.15
C ASP A 181 -0.61 -2.66 12.28
N ARG A 182 -0.50 -3.55 11.29
CA ARG A 182 0.74 -3.74 10.50
C ARG A 182 0.95 -2.70 9.39
N ALA A 183 -0.11 -2.22 8.76
CA ALA A 183 -0.06 -1.31 7.62
C ALA A 183 0.70 -0.01 7.94
N VAL A 184 0.73 0.38 9.21
CA VAL A 184 1.37 1.61 9.68
C VAL A 184 2.21 1.44 10.96
N SER A 185 2.40 0.20 11.46
CA SER A 185 3.09 -0.08 12.73
C SER A 185 4.44 0.62 12.85
N GLY A 186 5.27 0.53 11.82
CA GLY A 186 6.61 1.11 11.78
C GLY A 186 6.65 2.64 11.90
N LYS A 187 5.53 3.32 11.60
CA LYS A 187 5.41 4.78 11.65
C LYS A 187 4.66 5.29 12.88
N ARG A 188 3.99 4.42 13.63
CA ARG A 188 3.36 4.79 14.90
C ARG A 188 4.36 5.18 15.97
N GLU A 189 5.55 4.57 15.99
CA GLU A 189 6.57 4.84 17.03
C GLU A 189 7.76 5.66 16.53
N LYS A 190 7.96 5.73 15.21
CA LYS A 190 9.09 6.44 14.60
C LYS A 190 8.60 7.73 13.97
N ASN A 191 8.85 8.86 14.64
CA ASN A 191 8.59 10.17 14.03
C ASN A 191 9.78 10.55 13.12
N GLN A 192 9.55 10.51 11.81
CA GLN A 192 10.47 10.99 10.78
C GLN A 192 9.91 12.24 10.07
N PHE A 193 8.83 12.81 10.60
CA PHE A 193 8.18 13.97 10.02
C PHE A 193 8.89 15.25 10.43
N SER A 194 9.06 16.15 9.48
CA SER A 194 9.64 17.47 9.69
C SER A 194 8.60 18.40 10.33
N GLN A 195 8.97 19.06 11.43
CA GLN A 195 8.06 19.97 12.13
C GLN A 195 7.76 21.22 11.30
N GLY A 196 6.50 21.68 11.31
CA GLY A 196 6.09 22.92 10.64
C GLY A 196 6.09 22.86 9.11
N ASN A 197 6.19 21.66 8.53
CA ASN A 197 6.25 21.44 7.08
C ASN A 197 5.13 20.50 6.62
N GLU A 198 4.89 20.47 5.31
CA GLU A 198 4.01 19.46 4.72
C GLU A 198 4.76 18.12 4.62
N ASN A 199 4.25 17.09 5.30
CA ASN A 199 4.85 15.77 5.33
C ASN A 199 3.96 14.75 4.60
N ILE A 200 4.51 14.11 3.58
CA ILE A 200 3.86 13.08 2.79
C ILE A 200 4.39 11.72 3.21
N LEU A 201 3.50 10.83 3.61
CA LEU A 201 3.84 9.43 3.88
C LEU A 201 3.58 8.59 2.63
N TRP A 202 4.63 8.06 1.99
CA TRP A 202 4.49 7.09 0.91
C TRP A 202 4.33 5.69 1.50
N LEU A 203 3.17 5.07 1.27
CA LEU A 203 2.84 3.72 1.71
C LEU A 203 2.88 2.76 0.52
N ASP A 204 3.93 1.96 0.42
CA ASP A 204 4.06 0.93 -0.61
C ASP A 204 3.40 -0.38 -0.17
N PHE A 205 2.14 -0.55 -0.54
CA PHE A 205 1.40 -1.80 -0.34
C PHE A 205 1.61 -2.83 -1.45
N LEU A 206 2.22 -2.42 -2.57
CA LEU A 206 2.48 -3.25 -3.73
C LEU A 206 3.53 -4.32 -3.44
N GLN A 207 4.60 -3.98 -2.72
CA GLN A 207 5.63 -4.99 -2.38
C GLN A 207 5.22 -5.90 -1.22
N GLY A 208 4.31 -5.45 -0.35
CA GLY A 208 3.97 -6.13 0.90
C GLY A 208 2.67 -6.93 0.87
N PHE A 209 1.54 -6.21 0.84
CA PHE A 209 0.20 -6.78 1.06
C PHE A 209 -0.57 -7.07 -0.24
N ARG A 210 -0.05 -6.68 -1.41
CA ARG A 210 -0.70 -6.86 -2.72
C ARG A 210 -2.11 -6.28 -2.76
N VAL A 211 -2.26 -5.13 -2.11
CA VAL A 211 -3.51 -4.38 -1.98
C VAL A 211 -3.90 -3.83 -3.34
N SER A 212 -5.18 -3.89 -3.67
CA SER A 212 -5.81 -3.18 -4.79
C SER A 212 -6.51 -1.92 -4.29
N SER A 213 -6.85 -1.00 -5.18
CA SER A 213 -7.56 0.24 -4.81
C SER A 213 -8.89 -0.02 -4.10
N SER A 214 -9.62 -1.09 -4.44
CA SER A 214 -10.87 -1.47 -3.75
C SER A 214 -10.66 -1.87 -2.29
N ASP A 215 -9.51 -2.45 -1.95
CA ASP A 215 -9.17 -2.86 -0.58
C ASP A 215 -8.91 -1.65 0.33
N THR A 216 -8.76 -0.46 -0.25
CA THR A 216 -8.56 0.79 0.50
C THR A 216 -9.85 1.48 0.92
N LYS A 217 -11.01 0.89 0.61
CA LYS A 217 -12.32 1.40 1.04
C LYS A 217 -12.57 1.09 2.53
N PRO A 218 -13.39 1.92 3.21
CA PRO A 218 -13.80 1.67 4.59
C PRO A 218 -14.53 0.32 4.72
N TYR A 219 -15.36 -0.01 3.73
CA TYR A 219 -16.03 -1.29 3.54
C TYR A 219 -16.39 -1.47 2.06
N ALA A 220 -16.58 -2.72 1.65
CA ALA A 220 -17.03 -3.10 0.31
C ALA A 220 -18.04 -4.24 0.39
N THR A 221 -19.01 -4.24 -0.51
CA THR A 221 -19.88 -5.39 -0.73
C THR A 221 -19.18 -6.36 -1.66
N VAL A 222 -19.07 -7.62 -1.26
CA VAL A 222 -18.45 -8.66 -2.07
C VAL A 222 -19.39 -9.84 -2.23
N HIS A 223 -19.42 -10.34 -3.47
CA HIS A 223 -20.21 -11.48 -3.88
C HIS A 223 -19.30 -12.68 -4.07
N LYS A 224 -19.57 -13.79 -3.36
CA LYS A 224 -18.90 -15.08 -3.59
C LYS A 224 -19.95 -16.18 -3.67
N GLY A 225 -20.13 -16.73 -4.87
CA GLY A 225 -21.22 -17.66 -5.17
C GLY A 225 -22.58 -16.98 -4.98
N GLU A 226 -23.47 -17.60 -4.22
CA GLU A 226 -24.80 -17.08 -3.89
C GLU A 226 -24.82 -16.14 -2.68
N ASN A 227 -23.66 -15.92 -2.05
CA ASN A 227 -23.57 -15.15 -0.82
C ASN A 227 -23.07 -13.73 -1.10
N THR A 228 -23.69 -12.78 -0.42
CA THR A 228 -23.27 -11.37 -0.42
C THR A 228 -22.92 -10.98 1.01
N TYR A 229 -21.76 -10.38 1.18
CA TYR A 229 -21.28 -10.00 2.49
C TYR A 229 -20.56 -8.65 2.43
N ILE A 230 -20.43 -8.00 3.59
CA ILE A 230 -19.66 -6.77 3.74
C ILE A 230 -18.28 -7.15 4.27
N GLU A 231 -17.23 -6.69 3.60
CA GLU A 231 -15.84 -6.84 4.06
C GLU A 231 -15.14 -5.48 4.17
N SER A 232 -14.07 -5.46 4.97
CA SER A 232 -13.13 -4.35 5.04
C SER A 232 -11.73 -4.92 5.12
N PHE A 233 -10.81 -4.49 4.26
CA PHE A 233 -9.42 -4.95 4.34
C PHE A 233 -8.65 -4.28 5.49
N GLY A 234 -9.08 -3.09 5.92
CA GLY A 234 -8.51 -2.37 7.08
C GLY A 234 -7.52 -1.24 6.74
N ILE A 235 -7.13 -1.03 5.47
CA ILE A 235 -6.22 0.08 5.10
C ILE A 235 -6.81 1.44 5.47
N TRP A 236 -8.06 1.71 5.10
CA TRP A 236 -8.73 2.96 5.44
C TRP A 236 -8.76 3.22 6.95
N HIS A 237 -9.09 2.19 7.72
CA HIS A 237 -9.18 2.25 9.17
C HIS A 237 -7.82 2.41 9.84
N SER A 238 -6.75 1.91 9.22
CA SER A 238 -5.37 2.13 9.68
C SER A 238 -4.98 3.60 9.67
N LEU A 239 -5.64 4.42 8.83
CA LEU A 239 -5.39 5.86 8.70
C LEU A 239 -6.44 6.71 9.43
N TYR A 240 -7.74 6.44 9.26
CA TYR A 240 -8.84 7.29 9.76
C TYR A 240 -9.66 6.70 10.91
N GLY A 241 -9.51 5.40 11.17
CA GLY A 241 -10.34 4.65 12.11
C GLY A 241 -10.29 5.23 13.52
N ARG A 242 -11.28 4.85 14.34
CA ARG A 242 -11.41 5.34 15.73
C ARG A 242 -11.41 4.18 16.69
N VAL A 243 -10.78 4.32 17.86
CA VAL A 243 -10.88 3.30 18.92
C VAL A 243 -12.34 3.05 19.28
N GLY A 244 -12.68 1.77 19.46
CA GLY A 244 -14.04 1.36 19.76
C GLY A 244 -14.98 1.34 18.55
N CYS A 245 -14.50 1.70 17.35
CA CYS A 245 -15.29 1.61 16.12
C CYS A 245 -15.61 0.14 15.79
N SER A 246 -16.86 -0.17 15.43
CA SER A 246 -17.31 -1.50 15.04
C SER A 246 -16.75 -1.95 13.69
N PHE A 247 -16.45 -3.25 13.58
CA PHE A 247 -16.05 -3.96 12.37
C PHE A 247 -16.83 -5.26 12.25
N ALA A 248 -17.30 -5.57 11.03
CA ALA A 248 -17.72 -6.93 10.72
C ALA A 248 -16.54 -7.89 10.86
N VAL A 249 -16.82 -9.09 11.37
CA VAL A 249 -16.03 -10.25 10.99
C VAL A 249 -16.06 -10.37 9.47
N GLU A 250 -14.93 -10.75 8.93
CA GLU A 250 -14.82 -11.00 7.51
C GLU A 250 -15.88 -12.03 7.05
N ARG A 251 -16.59 -11.73 5.95
CA ARG A 251 -17.70 -12.53 5.41
C ARG A 251 -18.94 -12.63 6.30
N THR A 252 -19.26 -11.60 7.09
CA THR A 252 -20.59 -11.50 7.70
C THR A 252 -21.66 -11.50 6.61
N ASP A 253 -22.40 -12.61 6.51
CA ASP A 253 -23.56 -12.74 5.63
C ASP A 253 -24.68 -11.86 6.17
N LEU A 254 -25.14 -10.93 5.35
CA LEU A 254 -26.19 -9.98 5.73
C LEU A 254 -27.54 -10.65 6.01
N ARG A 255 -27.74 -11.88 5.54
CA ARG A 255 -28.96 -12.66 5.78
C ARG A 255 -29.00 -13.28 7.17
N TYR A 256 -27.85 -13.54 7.78
CA TYR A 256 -27.73 -14.24 9.07
C TYR A 256 -26.73 -13.54 9.99
N PRO A 257 -27.02 -12.31 10.45
CA PRO A 257 -26.14 -11.61 11.37
C PRO A 257 -26.07 -12.38 12.69
N SER A 258 -24.86 -12.75 13.12
CA SER A 258 -24.66 -13.34 14.46
C SER A 258 -23.95 -12.34 15.36
N THR A 259 -24.53 -12.07 16.53
CA THR A 259 -24.03 -11.09 17.52
C THR A 259 -22.59 -11.35 18.00
N GLY A 260 -22.09 -12.58 17.89
CA GLY A 260 -20.70 -12.94 18.22
C GLY A 260 -19.63 -12.51 17.21
N GLN A 261 -20.01 -11.83 16.12
CA GLN A 261 -19.15 -11.52 14.97
C GLN A 261 -18.81 -10.02 14.81
N ILE A 262 -18.91 -9.22 15.86
CA ILE A 262 -18.54 -7.80 15.80
C ILE A 262 -17.23 -7.57 16.57
N TYR A 263 -16.26 -6.98 15.88
CA TYR A 263 -15.00 -6.56 16.48
C TYR A 263 -14.99 -5.04 16.73
N LYS A 264 -14.23 -4.60 17.74
CA LYS A 264 -14.01 -3.18 18.04
C LYS A 264 -12.56 -2.78 17.85
N GLN A 265 -12.29 -1.74 17.04
CA GLN A 265 -10.93 -1.22 16.83
C GLN A 265 -10.23 -0.99 18.17
N ARG A 266 -8.98 -1.42 18.27
CA ARG A 266 -8.20 -1.26 19.51
C ARG A 266 -7.30 -0.03 19.52
N ARG A 267 -6.99 0.52 18.35
CA ARG A 267 -6.07 1.64 18.18
C ARG A 267 -6.66 2.69 17.26
N GLU A 268 -6.21 3.92 17.38
CA GLU A 268 -6.65 5.00 16.50
C GLU A 268 -6.02 4.82 15.11
N GLY A 269 -6.64 5.41 14.09
CA GLY A 269 -6.00 5.59 12.79
C GLY A 269 -4.76 6.49 12.91
N LEU A 270 -3.74 6.24 12.10
CA LEU A 270 -2.45 6.94 12.15
C LEU A 270 -2.62 8.46 12.10
N PHE A 271 -3.53 8.98 11.28
CA PHE A 271 -3.73 10.42 11.12
C PHE A 271 -4.24 11.12 12.38
N ARG A 272 -4.91 10.40 13.27
CA ARG A 272 -5.34 10.92 14.58
C ARG A 272 -4.20 10.95 15.58
N GLU A 273 -3.25 10.03 15.46
CA GLU A 273 -2.07 9.93 16.33
C GLU A 273 -0.91 10.81 15.85
N ARG A 274 -0.87 11.14 14.55
CA ARG A 274 0.22 11.83 13.87
C ARG A 274 -0.32 13.03 13.07
N PRO A 275 -0.64 14.15 13.75
CA PRO A 275 -1.02 15.39 13.08
C PRO A 275 0.13 15.96 12.21
N GLU A 276 1.37 15.53 12.42
CA GLU A 276 2.50 15.97 11.58
C GLU A 276 2.42 15.42 10.15
N ALA A 277 1.73 14.30 9.93
CA ALA A 277 1.50 13.75 8.60
C ALA A 277 0.39 14.54 7.90
N SER A 278 0.72 15.21 6.79
CA SER A 278 -0.23 16.00 5.99
C SER A 278 -1.11 15.11 5.13
N ALA A 279 -0.54 14.05 4.56
CA ALA A 279 -1.23 13.07 3.74
C ALA A 279 -0.45 11.76 3.66
N ALA A 280 -1.11 10.73 3.14
CA ALA A 280 -0.49 9.49 2.70
C ALA A 280 -0.74 9.29 1.20
N VAL A 281 0.33 8.98 0.47
CA VAL A 281 0.28 8.49 -0.92
C VAL A 281 0.39 6.98 -0.87
N LEU A 282 -0.61 6.26 -1.34
CA LEU A 282 -0.65 4.81 -1.28
C LEU A 282 -0.36 4.25 -2.67
N LEU A 283 0.67 3.42 -2.78
CA LEU A 283 0.94 2.63 -3.97
C LEU A 283 0.30 1.25 -3.82
N VAL A 284 -0.62 0.93 -4.75
CA VAL A 284 -1.37 -0.33 -4.79
C VAL A 284 -1.20 -0.99 -6.16
N ALA A 285 -1.62 -2.25 -6.30
CA ALA A 285 -1.42 -3.06 -7.51
C ALA A 285 -1.99 -2.44 -8.79
N ASP A 286 -3.04 -1.63 -8.66
CA ASP A 286 -3.79 -1.09 -9.79
C ASP A 286 -3.78 0.46 -9.84
N GLY A 287 -2.96 1.15 -9.03
CA GLY A 287 -2.85 2.61 -9.10
C GLY A 287 -2.21 3.29 -7.88
N ILE A 288 -2.36 4.62 -7.85
CA ILE A 288 -1.89 5.49 -6.76
C ILE A 288 -3.07 6.25 -6.17
N LEU A 289 -3.13 6.32 -4.85
CA LEU A 289 -4.21 6.97 -4.12
C LEU A 289 -3.64 8.07 -3.22
N LEU A 290 -4.42 9.13 -2.99
CA LEU A 290 -4.06 10.21 -2.07
C LEU A 290 -5.09 10.31 -0.95
N PHE A 291 -4.61 10.10 0.28
CA PHE A 291 -5.41 10.15 1.49
C PHE A 291 -4.92 11.33 2.33
N GLU A 292 -5.67 12.43 2.37
CA GLU A 292 -5.32 13.62 3.15
C GLU A 292 -5.64 13.44 4.63
N ASN A 293 -4.78 13.97 5.50
CA ASN A 293 -5.05 14.00 6.93
C ASN A 293 -5.90 15.23 7.29
N PRO A 294 -7.18 15.08 7.66
CA PRO A 294 -8.03 16.20 8.05
C PRO A 294 -7.61 16.86 9.39
N TRP A 295 -6.78 16.18 10.18
CA TRP A 295 -6.26 16.63 11.47
C TRP A 295 -4.79 17.06 11.38
N ALA A 296 -4.27 17.26 10.17
CA ALA A 296 -2.89 17.69 9.98
C ALA A 296 -2.65 19.06 10.62
N SER A 297 -1.51 19.21 11.30
CA SER A 297 -1.01 20.50 11.78
C SER A 297 -0.61 21.41 10.62
N MET A 298 -0.11 20.81 9.54
CA MET A 298 0.19 21.47 8.27
C MET A 298 -0.53 20.71 7.14
N PRO A 299 -1.80 21.03 6.83
CA PRO A 299 -2.53 20.42 5.72
C PRO A 299 -1.84 20.69 4.37
N LEU A 300 -2.07 19.82 3.39
CA LEU A 300 -1.56 20.04 2.04
C LEU A 300 -2.09 21.35 1.46
N SER A 301 -1.18 22.19 0.95
CA SER A 301 -1.54 23.32 0.11
C SER A 301 -2.25 22.86 -1.16
N GLU A 302 -3.02 23.77 -1.78
CA GLU A 302 -3.69 23.47 -3.04
C GLU A 302 -2.67 23.15 -4.16
N ALA A 303 -1.51 23.80 -4.16
CA ALA A 303 -0.44 23.53 -5.10
C ALA A 303 0.10 22.10 -4.94
N THR A 304 0.45 21.70 -3.72
CA THR A 304 0.94 20.33 -3.42
C THR A 304 -0.10 19.28 -3.78
N ARG A 305 -1.37 19.52 -3.43
CA ARG A 305 -2.48 18.62 -3.80
C ARG A 305 -2.57 18.47 -5.31
N ARG A 306 -2.56 19.57 -6.07
CA ARG A 306 -2.62 19.54 -7.54
C ARG A 306 -1.45 18.74 -8.12
N SER A 307 -0.23 18.97 -7.65
CA SER A 307 0.94 18.19 -8.06
C SER A 307 0.75 16.70 -7.80
N LEU A 308 0.33 16.30 -6.60
CA LEU A 308 0.12 14.89 -6.28
C LEU A 308 -0.99 14.23 -7.11
N THR A 309 -2.05 14.96 -7.45
CA THR A 309 -3.12 14.43 -8.33
C THR A 309 -2.69 14.27 -9.80
N GLN A 310 -1.52 14.78 -10.18
CA GLN A 310 -0.93 14.60 -11.52
C GLN A 310 0.00 13.36 -11.60
N LEU A 311 0.19 12.64 -10.49
CA LEU A 311 0.96 11.40 -10.51
C LEU A 311 0.36 10.40 -11.51
N LEU A 312 1.24 9.70 -12.23
CA LEU A 312 0.82 8.65 -13.15
C LEU A 312 0.02 7.57 -12.40
N TRP A 313 -1.09 7.13 -12.99
CA TRP A 313 -2.03 6.15 -12.42
C TRP A 313 -2.74 6.61 -11.13
N PHE A 314 -2.84 7.92 -10.90
CA PHE A 314 -3.67 8.46 -9.82
C PHE A 314 -5.15 8.08 -9.98
N LYS A 315 -5.76 7.63 -8.88
CA LYS A 315 -7.18 7.23 -8.79
C LYS A 315 -7.99 8.21 -7.94
N PRO A 316 -8.63 9.23 -8.55
CA PRO A 316 -9.37 10.24 -7.80
C PRO A 316 -10.62 9.69 -7.10
N ASP A 317 -11.29 8.73 -7.70
CA ASP A 317 -12.53 8.11 -7.22
C ASP A 317 -12.33 7.25 -5.97
N MET A 318 -11.11 6.74 -5.78
CA MET A 318 -10.72 5.93 -4.62
C MET A 318 -9.93 6.75 -3.58
N SER A 319 -9.67 8.04 -3.83
CA SER A 319 -8.89 8.93 -2.98
C SER A 319 -9.75 9.72 -1.98
N TYR A 320 -9.14 10.11 -0.86
CA TYR A 320 -9.80 10.88 0.20
C TYR A 320 -9.17 12.27 0.30
N LEU A 321 -9.71 13.19 -0.49
CA LEU A 321 -9.18 14.55 -0.65
C LEU A 321 -10.01 15.58 0.13
N SER A 322 -9.36 16.66 0.56
CA SER A 322 -10.02 17.85 1.09
C SER A 322 -10.57 18.66 -0.07
N LEU A 323 -11.89 18.72 -0.19
CA LEU A 323 -12.58 19.46 -1.26
C LEU A 323 -13.15 20.77 -0.72
N PRO A 324 -13.11 21.89 -1.49
CA PRO A 324 -13.67 23.16 -1.05
C PRO A 324 -15.16 23.11 -0.67
N SER A 325 -15.93 22.25 -1.35
CA SER A 325 -17.37 22.09 -1.17
C SER A 325 -17.78 21.09 -0.09
N ALA A 326 -16.85 20.29 0.43
CA ALA A 326 -17.14 19.26 1.41
C ALA A 326 -15.96 19.03 2.35
N ALA A 327 -16.13 19.41 3.61
CA ALA A 327 -15.11 19.21 4.65
C ALA A 327 -14.82 17.71 4.82
N LEU A 328 -13.58 17.30 4.52
CA LEU A 328 -13.09 15.93 4.71
C LEU A 328 -13.35 15.37 6.13
N PRO A 329 -13.17 16.13 7.23
CA PRO A 329 -13.53 15.64 8.57
C PRO A 329 -14.99 15.19 8.67
N GLY A 330 -15.92 15.94 8.08
CA GLY A 330 -17.35 15.63 8.08
C GLY A 330 -17.67 14.36 7.29
N ARG A 331 -17.03 14.17 6.13
CA ARG A 331 -17.15 12.94 5.32
C ARG A 331 -16.66 11.71 6.09
N ILE A 332 -15.52 11.81 6.75
CA ILE A 332 -14.96 10.72 7.57
C ILE A 332 -15.86 10.42 8.77
N ALA A 333 -16.36 11.44 9.45
CA ALA A 333 -17.30 11.26 10.56
C ALA A 333 -18.61 10.59 10.11
N GLY A 334 -19.15 10.99 8.95
CA GLY A 334 -20.31 10.37 8.33
C GLY A 334 -20.08 8.88 8.03
N LEU A 335 -18.95 8.53 7.42
CA LEU A 335 -18.59 7.13 7.15
C LEU A 335 -18.46 6.30 8.43
N LEU A 336 -17.82 6.84 9.47
CA LEU A 336 -17.74 6.16 10.77
C LEU A 336 -19.12 5.97 11.41
N ALA A 337 -20.01 6.96 11.28
CA ALA A 337 -21.38 6.85 11.78
C ALA A 337 -22.20 5.83 10.98
N GLU A 338 -22.03 5.76 9.65
CA GLU A 338 -22.66 4.77 8.78
C GLU A 338 -22.19 3.36 9.14
N ILE A 339 -20.89 3.18 9.33
CA ILE A 339 -20.28 1.93 9.82
C ILE A 339 -20.92 1.52 11.15
N GLU A 340 -20.98 2.42 12.14
CA GLU A 340 -21.60 2.11 13.43
C GLU A 340 -23.09 1.83 13.33
N TRP A 341 -23.82 2.56 12.49
CA TRP A 341 -25.24 2.34 12.26
C TRP A 341 -25.49 0.97 11.63
N LEU A 342 -24.75 0.62 10.57
CA LEU A 342 -24.82 -0.69 9.93
C LEU A 342 -24.69 -1.77 11.02
N TYR A 343 -23.64 -1.70 11.83
CA TYR A 343 -23.36 -2.71 12.85
C TYR A 343 -24.33 -2.70 14.04
N SER A 344 -24.86 -1.54 14.42
CA SER A 344 -25.89 -1.43 15.47
C SER A 344 -27.24 -1.96 15.01
N ALA A 345 -27.63 -1.72 13.76
CA ALA A 345 -28.87 -2.21 13.17
C ALA A 345 -28.91 -3.74 13.13
N PHE A 346 -27.76 -4.40 12.90
CA PHE A 346 -27.65 -5.86 12.96
C PHE A 346 -27.80 -6.43 14.37
N TYR A 347 -27.47 -5.66 15.43
CA TYR A 347 -27.59 -6.10 16.83
C TYR A 347 -29.04 -6.14 17.34
N LEU A 348 -29.91 -5.30 16.78
CA LEU A 348 -31.30 -5.14 17.23
C LEU A 348 -32.25 -6.24 16.71
N HIS A 349 -31.83 -7.02 15.72
CA HIS A 349 -32.64 -8.12 15.17
C HIS A 349 -32.52 -9.44 15.94
N ASP A 350 -31.53 -9.58 16.82
CA ASP A 350 -31.24 -10.81 17.59
C ASP A 350 -31.85 -10.80 19.01
N GLN A 351 -32.60 -9.74 19.38
CA GLN A 351 -33.28 -9.59 20.68
C GLN A 351 -34.81 -9.68 20.61
N ARG A 352 -35.37 -10.30 19.55
CA ARG A 352 -36.81 -10.57 19.44
C ARG A 352 -37.13 -12.04 19.48
#